data_AF-W9H5W9-F1
#
_entry.id   AF-W9H5W9-F1
#
_cell.length_a   1.000
_cell.length_b   1.000
_cell.length_c   1.000
_cell.angle_alpha   90.00
_cell.angle_beta   90.00
_cell.angle_gamma   90.00
#
_symmetry.space_group_name_H-M   'P 1'
#
loop_
_entity.id
_entity.type
_entity.pdbx_description
1 polymer ?
#
loop_
_entity_poly.entity_id
_entity_poly.type
_entity_poly.pdbx_seq_one_letter_code
_entity_poly.pdbx_strand_id
1 'polypeptide(L)'
;MPAVDGQIENAFDLVDDACSTGADTATLPSSRIKAQAAGQATYFTGKPCKNGHISKRYTNTGSCQLRIQARNTAFRSENPERTRELDRSRHTRQADVDRRKLPRGEEKNRSPYYRLLWLTRHRARRDGIHCDLTDADLQDIIARAKGECELTGIPFDRTLSGQGYRRPFAASIDRIDNSKGYTRPNVRLVCAAMNVALGDWGEEVFARIAKGYLARRSTE
;
A
#
# COMPACT_ATOMS: atom_id res chain seq x y z
N MET A 1 24.03 -70.22 20.21
CA MET A 1 22.86 -70.01 19.33
C MET A 1 21.95 -68.99 19.99
N PRO A 2 21.77 -67.79 19.41
CA PRO A 2 21.13 -66.68 20.11
C PRO A 2 19.64 -66.54 19.71
N ALA A 3 18.83 -66.11 20.66
CA ALA A 3 17.67 -65.27 20.41
C ALA A 3 17.52 -64.34 21.62
N VAL A 4 17.88 -63.07 21.40
CA VAL A 4 17.82 -61.96 22.34
C VAL A 4 16.68 -61.08 21.83
N ASP A 5 15.51 -61.15 22.47
CA ASP A 5 14.41 -60.23 22.20
C ASP A 5 14.59 -58.98 23.07
N GLY A 6 15.22 -57.98 22.47
CA GLY A 6 15.21 -56.61 22.94
C GLY A 6 14.56 -55.74 21.88
N GLN A 7 13.39 -55.17 22.18
CA GLN A 7 12.84 -54.05 21.42
C GLN A 7 12.41 -52.97 22.40
N ILE A 8 13.32 -52.02 22.60
CA ILE A 8 13.02 -50.66 23.04
C ILE A 8 12.70 -49.90 21.77
N GLU A 9 11.41 -49.61 21.51
CA GLU A 9 11.04 -48.69 20.45
C GLU A 9 11.25 -47.25 20.94
N ASN A 10 12.26 -46.60 20.37
CA ASN A 10 12.59 -45.20 20.60
C ASN A 10 11.98 -44.37 19.46
N ALA A 11 11.29 -43.31 19.83
CA ALA A 11 10.75 -42.30 18.94
C ALA A 11 11.87 -41.39 18.39
N PHE A 12 12.01 -41.30 17.07
CA PHE A 12 12.33 -40.07 16.30
C PHE A 12 12.54 -40.40 14.81
N ASP A 13 12.09 -39.49 13.95
CA ASP A 13 12.38 -39.40 12.50
C ASP A 13 11.79 -40.49 11.58
N LEU A 14 10.74 -40.12 10.85
CA LEU A 14 10.84 -39.72 9.43
C LEU A 14 9.48 -39.14 9.00
N VAL A 15 9.49 -37.85 8.69
CA VAL A 15 8.38 -37.11 8.09
C VAL A 15 8.03 -37.74 6.74
N ASP A 16 6.89 -38.42 6.70
CA ASP A 16 6.31 -38.97 5.48
C ASP A 16 6.12 -37.89 4.42
N ASP A 17 6.61 -38.24 3.25
CA ASP A 17 6.52 -37.58 1.96
C ASP A 17 5.19 -36.85 1.73
N ALA A 18 5.22 -35.52 1.83
CA ALA A 18 4.29 -34.65 1.14
C ALA A 18 4.59 -34.67 -0.37
N CYS A 19 4.30 -35.81 -1.00
CA CYS A 19 4.04 -35.93 -2.41
C CYS A 19 2.80 -35.08 -2.74
N SER A 20 3.01 -33.88 -3.27
CA SER A 20 1.95 -33.15 -3.98
C SER A 20 2.54 -32.45 -5.21
N THR A 21 1.74 -32.43 -6.28
CA THR A 21 1.94 -31.77 -7.59
C THR A 21 2.42 -32.62 -8.77
N GLY A 22 1.87 -33.83 -8.93
CA GLY A 22 1.83 -34.51 -10.24
C GLY A 22 0.81 -33.94 -11.24
N ALA A 23 -0.01 -32.95 -10.86
CA ALA A 23 -1.14 -32.46 -11.67
C ALA A 23 -0.84 -31.19 -12.51
N ASP A 24 0.24 -30.46 -12.24
CA ASP A 24 0.40 -29.09 -12.77
C ASP A 24 1.21 -28.98 -14.08
N THR A 25 1.81 -30.06 -14.58
CA THR A 25 2.70 -30.01 -15.76
C THR A 25 1.97 -30.19 -17.09
N ALA A 26 0.76 -30.76 -17.09
CA ALA A 26 -0.01 -31.04 -18.31
C ALA A 26 -0.60 -29.77 -18.95
N THR A 27 -0.92 -28.77 -18.13
CA THR A 27 -1.49 -27.47 -18.59
C THR A 27 -0.40 -26.46 -18.98
N LEU A 28 0.88 -26.82 -18.82
CA LEU A 28 1.98 -25.92 -19.12
C LEU A 28 2.36 -25.98 -20.60
N PRO A 29 2.70 -24.82 -21.19
CA PRO A 29 3.15 -24.73 -22.57
C PRO A 29 4.42 -25.57 -22.78
N SER A 30 4.47 -26.23 -23.94
CA SER A 30 5.53 -27.18 -24.27
C SER A 30 6.86 -26.55 -24.70
N SER A 31 6.91 -25.22 -24.84
CA SER A 31 8.12 -24.51 -25.21
C SER A 31 8.20 -23.12 -24.56
N ARG A 32 9.42 -22.59 -24.45
CA ARG A 32 9.66 -21.25 -23.91
C ARG A 32 8.93 -20.16 -24.70
N ILE A 33 8.90 -20.28 -26.03
CA ILE A 33 8.25 -19.31 -26.92
C ILE A 33 6.73 -19.31 -26.67
N LYS A 34 6.11 -20.49 -26.58
CA LYS A 34 4.69 -20.61 -26.25
C LYS A 34 4.36 -20.05 -24.87
N ALA A 35 5.25 -20.25 -23.90
CA ALA A 35 5.08 -19.74 -22.55
C ALA A 35 5.22 -18.22 -22.46
N GLN A 36 6.16 -17.63 -23.20
CA GLN A 36 6.32 -16.18 -23.28
C GLN A 36 5.11 -15.53 -23.95
N ALA A 37 4.61 -16.10 -25.05
CA ALA A 37 3.41 -15.63 -25.73
C ALA A 37 2.15 -15.72 -24.84
N ALA A 38 2.05 -16.75 -24.00
CA ALA A 38 0.98 -16.94 -23.03
C ALA A 38 1.19 -16.16 -21.72
N GLY A 39 2.28 -15.38 -21.57
CA GLY A 39 2.60 -14.66 -20.34
C GLY A 39 2.90 -15.55 -19.13
N GLN A 40 3.21 -16.83 -19.33
CA GLN A 40 3.48 -17.78 -18.27
C GLN A 40 4.94 -17.72 -17.80
N ALA A 41 5.15 -17.82 -16.48
CA ALA A 41 6.48 -17.79 -15.88
C ALA A 41 7.27 -19.11 -16.06
N THR A 42 6.57 -20.20 -16.38
CA THR A 42 7.15 -21.54 -16.50
C THR A 42 6.64 -22.31 -17.71
N TYR A 43 7.43 -23.27 -18.18
CA TYR A 43 7.10 -24.16 -19.29
C TYR A 43 7.62 -25.57 -19.04
N PHE A 44 7.04 -26.58 -19.69
CA PHE A 44 7.42 -27.97 -19.48
C PHE A 44 7.66 -28.67 -20.82
N THR A 45 8.91 -29.09 -21.08
CA THR A 45 9.32 -29.66 -22.37
C THR A 45 9.30 -31.19 -22.41
N GLY A 46 9.13 -31.86 -21.28
CA GLY A 46 9.35 -33.33 -21.14
C GLY A 46 10.81 -33.79 -21.30
N LYS A 47 11.67 -33.01 -21.98
CA LYS A 47 13.09 -33.32 -22.19
C LYS A 47 13.95 -33.09 -20.94
N PRO A 48 14.89 -34.02 -20.63
CA PRO A 48 15.80 -33.88 -19.50
C PRO A 48 16.70 -32.66 -19.64
N CYS A 49 17.11 -32.08 -18.51
CA CYS A 49 18.07 -30.98 -18.49
C CYS A 49 19.51 -31.50 -18.58
N LYS A 50 20.51 -30.58 -18.66
CA LYS A 50 21.93 -30.95 -18.72
C LYS A 50 22.39 -31.84 -17.55
N ASN A 51 21.68 -31.77 -16.42
CA ASN A 51 21.92 -32.58 -15.23
C ASN A 51 20.91 -33.74 -15.11
N GLY A 52 20.26 -34.16 -16.19
CA GLY A 52 19.32 -35.29 -16.21
C GLY A 52 17.90 -35.01 -15.69
N HIS A 53 17.64 -33.88 -15.03
CA HIS A 53 16.32 -33.60 -14.45
C HIS A 53 15.20 -33.38 -15.47
N ILE A 54 14.04 -34.01 -15.26
CA ILE A 54 12.78 -33.72 -15.96
C ILE A 54 11.91 -32.88 -15.03
N SER A 55 11.83 -31.57 -15.26
CA SER A 55 10.94 -30.68 -14.49
C SER A 55 10.58 -29.44 -15.29
N LYS A 56 9.66 -28.62 -14.75
CA LYS A 56 9.33 -27.32 -15.31
C LYS A 56 10.54 -26.38 -15.31
N ARG A 57 10.59 -25.52 -16.32
CA ARG A 57 11.69 -24.57 -16.56
C ARG A 57 11.15 -23.15 -16.51
N TYR A 58 11.98 -22.21 -16.04
CA TYR A 58 11.62 -20.80 -15.96
C TYR A 58 11.79 -20.10 -17.32
N THR A 59 10.83 -19.25 -17.71
CA THR A 59 10.87 -18.52 -18.99
C THR A 59 11.88 -17.39 -19.01
N ASN A 60 12.27 -16.83 -17.86
CA ASN A 60 13.29 -15.78 -17.78
C ASN A 60 14.71 -16.34 -17.97
N THR A 61 15.08 -17.37 -17.21
CA THR A 61 16.46 -17.89 -17.18
C THR A 61 16.66 -19.18 -17.97
N GLY A 62 15.59 -19.84 -18.45
CA GLY A 62 15.65 -21.16 -19.08
C GLY A 62 16.08 -22.30 -18.13
N SER A 63 16.25 -22.01 -16.85
CA SER A 63 16.76 -22.95 -15.85
C SER A 63 15.68 -23.93 -15.40
N CYS A 64 16.10 -25.18 -15.23
CA CYS A 64 15.31 -26.25 -14.62
C CYS A 64 15.05 -25.94 -13.14
N GLN A 65 13.81 -26.11 -12.67
CA GLN A 65 13.41 -25.79 -11.29
C GLN A 65 14.24 -26.57 -10.26
N LEU A 66 14.45 -27.86 -10.47
CA LEU A 66 15.24 -28.70 -9.55
C LEU A 66 16.68 -28.20 -9.42
N ARG A 67 17.27 -27.65 -10.50
CA ARG A 67 18.63 -27.07 -10.44
C ARG A 67 18.67 -25.82 -9.57
N ILE A 68 17.64 -24.97 -9.64
CA ILE A 68 17.55 -23.76 -8.82
C ILE A 68 17.30 -24.13 -7.35
N GLN A 69 16.46 -25.13 -7.09
CA GLN A 69 16.23 -25.66 -5.74
C GLN A 69 17.51 -26.21 -5.14
N ALA A 70 18.22 -27.10 -5.84
CA ALA A 70 19.49 -27.66 -5.36
C ALA A 70 20.51 -26.56 -5.03
N ARG A 71 20.65 -25.56 -5.90
CA ARG A 71 21.52 -24.40 -5.65
C ARG A 71 21.10 -23.61 -4.40
N ASN A 72 19.80 -23.35 -4.25
CA ASN A 72 19.29 -22.58 -3.12
C ASN A 72 19.44 -23.37 -1.80
N THR A 73 19.24 -24.68 -1.83
CA THR A 73 19.45 -25.57 -0.68
C THR A 73 20.92 -25.58 -0.27
N ALA A 74 21.85 -25.77 -1.22
CA ALA A 74 23.28 -25.70 -0.96
C ALA A 74 23.70 -24.34 -0.40
N PHE A 75 23.22 -23.24 -0.97
CA PHE A 75 23.48 -21.89 -0.46
C PHE A 75 23.01 -21.73 1.00
N ARG A 76 21.82 -22.26 1.33
CA ARG A 76 21.27 -22.19 2.69
C ARG A 76 22.05 -23.03 3.69
N SER A 77 22.51 -24.22 3.30
CA SER A 77 23.34 -25.08 4.17
C SER A 77 24.75 -24.51 4.37
N GLU A 78 25.34 -23.94 3.33
CA GLU A 78 26.69 -23.36 3.37
C GLU A 78 26.73 -21.99 4.06
N ASN A 79 25.62 -21.23 4.03
CA ASN A 79 25.56 -19.86 4.55
C ASN A 79 24.38 -19.66 5.53
N PRO A 80 24.40 -20.32 6.70
CA PRO A 80 23.27 -20.28 7.64
C PRO A 80 23.06 -18.88 8.23
N GLU A 81 24.12 -18.14 8.57
CA GLU A 81 24.01 -16.79 9.15
C GLU A 81 23.44 -15.79 8.15
N ARG A 82 23.96 -15.80 6.92
CA ARG A 82 23.48 -14.93 5.83
C ARG A 82 22.02 -15.22 5.47
N THR A 83 21.61 -16.49 5.53
CA THR A 83 20.21 -16.87 5.33
C THR A 83 19.31 -16.26 6.41
N ARG A 84 19.72 -16.34 7.68
CA ARG A 84 18.98 -15.71 8.80
C ARG A 84 18.88 -14.20 8.63
N GLU A 85 19.95 -13.52 8.22
CA GLU A 85 19.95 -12.09 7.96
C GLU A 85 18.99 -11.70 6.82
N LEU A 86 19.04 -12.42 5.70
CA LEU A 86 18.14 -12.21 4.57
C LEU A 86 16.68 -12.47 4.94
N ASP A 87 16.40 -13.52 5.71
CA ASP A 87 15.06 -13.85 6.18
C ASP A 87 14.53 -12.77 7.14
N ARG A 88 15.36 -12.25 8.06
CA ARG A 88 15.01 -11.07 8.89
C ARG A 88 14.71 -9.85 8.03
N SER A 89 15.57 -9.53 7.07
CA SER A 89 15.38 -8.38 6.16
C SER A 89 14.10 -8.50 5.32
N ARG A 90 13.74 -9.70 4.89
CA ARG A 90 12.46 -9.96 4.21
C ARG A 90 11.27 -9.78 5.14
N HIS A 91 11.35 -10.30 6.36
CA HIS A 91 10.28 -10.16 7.35
C HIS A 91 10.03 -8.70 7.74
N THR A 92 11.08 -7.90 7.95
CA THR A 92 10.94 -6.47 8.25
C THR A 92 10.33 -5.70 7.06
N ARG A 93 10.80 -5.96 5.83
CA ARG A 93 10.23 -5.35 4.62
C ARG A 93 8.76 -5.74 4.40
N GLN A 94 8.40 -7.00 4.63
CA GLN A 94 7.03 -7.48 4.51
C GLN A 94 6.12 -6.83 5.55
N ALA A 95 6.58 -6.76 6.82
CA ALA A 95 5.88 -6.05 7.88
C ALA A 95 5.69 -4.56 7.56
N ASP A 96 6.68 -3.88 6.99
CA ASP A 96 6.55 -2.48 6.55
C ASP A 96 5.56 -2.31 5.38
N VAL A 97 5.56 -3.24 4.42
CA VAL A 97 4.60 -3.24 3.30
C VAL A 97 3.19 -3.49 3.81
N ASP A 98 3.01 -4.45 4.72
CA ASP A 98 1.69 -4.77 5.28
C ASP A 98 1.21 -3.67 6.25
N ARG A 99 2.11 -3.00 6.96
CA ARG A 99 1.79 -1.77 7.73
C ARG A 99 1.40 -0.60 6.84
N ARG A 100 1.99 -0.48 5.63
CA ARG A 100 1.62 0.52 4.62
C ARG A 100 0.30 0.20 3.91
N LYS A 101 -0.12 -1.08 3.89
CA LYS A 101 -1.47 -1.45 3.47
C LYS A 101 -2.44 -1.14 4.62
N LEU A 102 -2.94 0.10 4.64
CA LEU A 102 -4.17 0.42 5.38
C LEU A 102 -5.25 -0.64 5.04
N PRO A 103 -6.02 -1.15 6.02
CA PRO A 103 -7.05 -2.15 5.76
C PRO A 103 -8.06 -1.59 4.77
N ARG A 104 -8.09 -2.14 3.55
CA ARG A 104 -9.07 -1.79 2.50
C ARG A 104 -10.47 -2.39 2.77
N GLY A 105 -10.64 -3.19 3.82
CA GLY A 105 -11.81 -4.07 4.01
C GLY A 105 -12.93 -3.57 4.92
N GLU A 106 -12.72 -2.52 5.73
CA GLU A 106 -13.73 -1.99 6.68
C GLU A 106 -14.19 -0.57 6.31
N GLU A 107 -14.18 -0.23 5.02
CA GLU A 107 -14.40 1.16 4.56
C GLU A 107 -15.84 1.67 4.73
N LYS A 108 -16.81 0.85 5.14
CA LYS A 108 -18.22 1.25 5.17
C LYS A 108 -18.65 2.09 6.38
N ASN A 109 -17.84 2.21 7.45
CA ASN A 109 -18.27 2.90 8.68
C ASN A 109 -17.29 3.95 9.24
N ARG A 110 -16.27 4.36 8.47
CA ARG A 110 -15.40 5.48 8.88
C ARG A 110 -15.96 6.79 8.34
N SER A 111 -16.19 7.76 9.23
CA SER A 111 -16.57 9.14 8.89
C SER A 111 -15.82 9.64 7.66
N PRO A 112 -16.46 10.33 6.70
CA PRO A 112 -15.83 10.72 5.44
C PRO A 112 -14.54 11.55 5.61
N TYR A 113 -14.35 12.09 6.82
CA TYR A 113 -13.24 12.91 7.25
C TYR A 113 -12.05 12.13 7.85
N TYR A 114 -12.14 10.80 8.02
CA TYR A 114 -11.12 10.00 8.71
C TYR A 114 -9.70 10.11 8.11
N ARG A 115 -9.59 10.42 6.81
CA ARG A 115 -8.29 10.61 6.15
C ARG A 115 -7.70 12.00 6.33
N LEU A 116 -8.47 12.99 6.76
CA LEU A 116 -8.03 14.38 6.81
C LEU A 116 -6.85 14.57 7.76
N LEU A 117 -6.94 14.04 8.97
CA LEU A 117 -5.86 14.18 9.94
C LEU A 117 -4.58 13.47 9.50
N TRP A 118 -4.70 12.28 8.87
CA TRP A 118 -3.55 11.59 8.29
C TRP A 118 -2.89 12.42 7.18
N LEU A 119 -3.68 12.95 6.22
CA LEU A 119 -3.18 13.80 5.14
C LEU A 119 -2.52 15.07 5.68
N THR A 120 -3.13 15.71 6.68
CA THR A 120 -2.60 16.92 7.32
C THR A 120 -1.28 16.64 8.03
N ARG A 121 -1.19 15.58 8.83
CA ARG A 121 0.07 15.16 9.46
C ARG A 121 1.15 14.82 8.42
N HIS A 122 0.78 14.22 7.29
CA HIS A 122 1.73 13.95 6.22
C HIS A 122 2.26 15.25 5.59
N ARG A 123 1.39 16.21 5.26
CA ARG A 123 1.80 17.51 4.72
C ARG A 123 2.69 18.25 5.70
N ALA A 124 2.29 18.31 6.96
CA ALA A 124 3.05 18.94 8.03
C ALA A 124 4.48 18.39 8.14
N ARG A 125 4.64 17.06 8.11
CA ARG A 125 5.97 16.42 8.12
C ARG A 125 6.80 16.72 6.88
N ARG A 126 6.19 16.70 5.70
CA ARG A 126 6.87 16.98 4.42
C ARG A 126 7.39 18.42 4.39
N ASP A 127 6.59 19.35 4.89
CA ASP A 127 6.83 20.79 4.79
C ASP A 127 7.50 21.38 6.05
N GLY A 128 7.83 20.54 7.04
CA GLY A 128 8.47 20.99 8.29
C GLY A 128 7.57 21.85 9.21
N ILE A 129 6.26 21.74 9.08
CA ILE A 129 5.27 22.53 9.82
C ILE A 129 4.87 21.80 11.10
N HIS A 130 4.83 22.50 12.23
CA HIS A 130 4.34 21.94 13.50
C HIS A 130 2.86 21.49 13.39
N CYS A 131 2.52 20.34 13.96
CA CYS A 131 1.18 19.78 13.95
C CYS A 131 0.94 18.97 15.24
N ASP A 132 0.04 19.46 16.10
CA ASP A 132 -0.35 18.82 17.36
C ASP A 132 -1.79 18.27 17.35
N LEU A 133 -2.50 18.42 16.22
CA LEU A 133 -3.88 17.97 16.08
C LEU A 133 -4.06 16.50 16.48
N THR A 134 -5.05 16.26 17.34
CA THR A 134 -5.48 14.94 17.77
C THR A 134 -6.74 14.49 17.01
N ASP A 135 -7.12 13.22 17.19
CA ASP A 135 -8.39 12.71 16.67
C ASP A 135 -9.60 13.38 17.34
N ALA A 136 -9.48 13.81 18.60
CA ALA A 136 -10.52 14.58 19.28
C ALA A 136 -10.68 15.98 18.66
N ASP A 137 -9.57 16.66 18.36
CA ASP A 137 -9.63 17.95 17.66
C ASP A 137 -10.27 17.81 16.27
N LEU A 138 -10.00 16.71 15.56
CA LEU A 138 -10.65 16.44 14.28
C LEU A 138 -12.18 16.33 14.44
N GLN A 139 -12.69 15.66 15.48
CA GLN A 139 -14.12 15.57 15.73
C GLN A 139 -14.73 16.95 16.01
N ASP A 140 -14.06 17.76 16.83
CA ASP A 140 -14.51 19.12 17.14
C ASP A 140 -14.54 20.01 15.88
N ILE A 141 -13.53 19.91 15.02
CA ILE A 141 -13.47 20.61 13.74
C ILE A 141 -14.62 20.19 12.81
N ILE A 142 -14.89 18.89 12.70
CA ILE A 142 -15.99 18.36 11.88
C ILE A 142 -17.35 18.82 12.41
N ALA A 143 -17.55 18.72 13.73
CA ALA A 143 -18.79 19.10 14.39
C ALA A 143 -19.06 20.61 14.23
N ARG A 144 -18.02 21.44 14.35
CA ARG A 144 -18.10 22.89 14.13
C ARG A 144 -18.49 23.23 12.69
N ALA A 145 -17.93 22.53 11.71
CA ALA A 145 -18.18 22.76 10.30
C ALA A 145 -19.58 22.31 9.82
N LYS A 146 -20.26 21.43 10.56
CA LYS A 146 -21.64 20.98 10.26
C LYS A 146 -21.85 20.43 8.84
N GLY A 147 -20.79 19.88 8.23
CA GLY A 147 -20.85 19.35 6.86
C GLY A 147 -20.67 20.41 5.75
N GLU A 148 -20.34 21.65 6.11
CA GLU A 148 -20.15 22.76 5.18
C GLU A 148 -18.76 23.39 5.34
N CYS A 149 -18.28 24.02 4.27
CA CYS A 149 -17.07 24.83 4.29
C CYS A 149 -17.24 26.02 5.24
N GLU A 150 -16.38 26.13 6.26
CA GLU A 150 -16.46 27.19 7.29
C GLU A 150 -16.34 28.61 6.71
N LEU A 151 -15.75 28.76 5.52
CA LEU A 151 -15.61 30.06 4.85
C LEU A 151 -16.74 30.40 3.87
N THR A 152 -17.31 29.39 3.20
CA THR A 152 -18.19 29.63 2.05
C THR A 152 -19.60 29.11 2.25
N GLY A 153 -19.86 28.30 3.28
CA GLY A 153 -21.14 27.61 3.48
C GLY A 153 -21.45 26.53 2.43
N ILE A 154 -20.52 26.24 1.52
CA ILE A 154 -20.74 25.22 0.48
C ILE A 154 -20.69 23.84 1.15
N PRO A 155 -21.71 22.97 0.94
CA PRO A 155 -21.70 21.61 1.44
C PRO A 155 -20.51 20.82 0.92
N PHE A 156 -19.90 20.01 1.79
CA PHE A 156 -18.82 19.15 1.34
C PHE A 156 -19.34 18.06 0.42
N ASP A 157 -18.74 17.96 -0.75
CA ASP A 157 -19.05 16.94 -1.73
C ASP A 157 -17.79 16.16 -2.11
N ARG A 158 -17.90 14.83 -1.97
CA ARG A 158 -16.86 13.88 -2.32
C ARG A 158 -17.12 13.24 -3.67
N THR A 159 -18.05 13.70 -4.49
CA THR A 159 -18.19 13.21 -5.87
C THR A 159 -16.98 13.64 -6.71
N LEU A 160 -16.72 12.88 -7.78
CA LEU A 160 -15.79 13.33 -8.83
C LEU A 160 -16.61 14.19 -9.80
N SER A 161 -16.29 15.48 -9.89
CA SER A 161 -16.92 16.40 -10.82
C SER A 161 -15.94 16.76 -11.96
N GLY A 162 -16.29 16.46 -13.21
CA GLY A 162 -15.55 16.89 -14.41
C GLY A 162 -14.35 16.02 -14.80
N GLN A 163 -13.46 16.57 -15.64
CA GLN A 163 -12.31 15.89 -16.25
C GLN A 163 -11.05 15.82 -15.35
N GLY A 164 -11.16 16.18 -14.07
CA GLY A 164 -10.04 16.32 -13.14
C GLY A 164 -9.97 15.26 -12.05
N TYR A 165 -8.76 14.99 -11.55
CA TYR A 165 -8.53 14.06 -10.43
C TYR A 165 -8.85 14.66 -9.04
N ARG A 166 -8.95 16.00 -8.94
CA ARG A 166 -9.24 16.70 -7.69
C ARG A 166 -10.75 16.85 -7.50
N ARG A 167 -11.20 16.66 -6.26
CA ARG A 167 -12.60 16.86 -5.84
C ARG A 167 -12.70 18.25 -5.21
N PRO A 168 -13.16 19.29 -5.93
CA PRO A 168 -13.05 20.68 -5.50
C PRO A 168 -13.82 20.97 -4.19
N PHE A 169 -14.95 20.28 -4.00
CA PHE A 169 -15.81 20.44 -2.84
C PHE A 169 -15.52 19.44 -1.71
N ALA A 170 -14.49 18.60 -1.83
CA ALA A 170 -14.08 17.74 -0.73
C ALA A 170 -13.49 18.58 0.40
N ALA A 171 -13.70 18.17 1.65
CA ALA A 171 -13.14 18.86 2.80
C ALA A 171 -11.60 18.85 2.83
N SER A 172 -11.02 19.91 3.36
CA SER A 172 -9.58 20.09 3.62
C SER A 172 -9.39 20.88 4.92
N ILE A 173 -8.39 20.50 5.71
CA ILE A 173 -7.95 21.30 6.86
C ILE A 173 -7.01 22.39 6.35
N ASP A 174 -7.42 23.64 6.54
CA ASP A 174 -6.72 24.87 6.18
C ASP A 174 -6.16 25.56 7.44
N ARG A 175 -5.03 26.25 7.31
CA ARG A 175 -4.45 27.04 8.39
C ARG A 175 -4.97 28.47 8.28
N ILE A 176 -5.52 28.99 9.37
CA ILE A 176 -6.05 30.37 9.40
C ILE A 176 -4.89 31.36 9.22
N ASP A 177 -3.79 31.13 9.95
CA ASP A 177 -2.54 31.85 9.82
C ASP A 177 -1.45 30.87 9.34
N ASN A 178 -0.96 31.09 8.11
CA ASN A 178 0.05 30.26 7.47
C ASN A 178 1.44 30.35 8.13
N SER A 179 1.70 31.37 8.96
CA SER A 179 2.93 31.47 9.74
C SER A 179 2.95 30.51 10.94
N LYS A 180 1.78 29.99 11.32
CA LYS A 180 1.60 29.07 12.45
C LYS A 180 1.42 27.62 11.98
N GLY A 181 1.49 26.70 12.95
CA GLY A 181 1.31 25.27 12.74
C GLY A 181 -0.15 24.84 12.58
N TYR A 182 -0.36 23.56 12.33
CA TYR A 182 -1.67 22.92 12.44
C TYR A 182 -1.98 22.69 13.91
N THR A 183 -2.61 23.68 14.54
CA THR A 183 -3.06 23.63 15.93
C THR A 183 -4.55 23.88 16.03
N ARG A 184 -5.23 23.34 17.03
CA ARG A 184 -6.69 23.53 17.23
C ARG A 184 -7.20 24.97 17.01
N PRO A 185 -6.57 26.03 17.57
CA PRO A 185 -7.04 27.41 17.36
C PRO A 185 -6.67 28.01 15.99
N ASN A 186 -5.77 27.37 15.23
CA ASN A 186 -5.24 27.90 13.96
C ASN A 186 -5.74 27.11 12.74
N VAL A 187 -6.79 26.30 12.88
CA VAL A 187 -7.30 25.50 11.76
C VAL A 187 -8.79 25.65 11.57
N ARG A 188 -9.19 25.49 10.31
CA ARG A 188 -10.58 25.46 9.86
C ARG A 188 -10.78 24.41 8.77
N LEU A 189 -12.01 23.95 8.61
CA LEU A 189 -12.42 23.00 7.60
C LEU A 189 -13.03 23.76 6.42
N VAL A 190 -12.35 23.72 5.28
CA VAL A 190 -12.78 24.40 4.04
C VAL A 190 -12.83 23.42 2.89
N CYS A 191 -13.48 23.77 1.78
CA CYS A 191 -13.43 22.92 0.59
C CYS A 191 -12.04 22.98 -0.05
N ALA A 192 -11.62 21.91 -0.73
CA ALA A 192 -10.29 21.79 -1.32
C ALA A 192 -9.99 22.91 -2.33
N ALA A 193 -10.99 23.34 -3.10
CA ALA A 193 -10.86 24.49 -4.00
C ALA A 193 -10.58 25.78 -3.23
N MET A 194 -11.27 26.02 -2.10
CA MET A 194 -11.04 27.18 -1.25
C MET A 194 -9.63 27.17 -0.64
N ASN A 195 -9.17 26.02 -0.13
CA ASN A 195 -7.79 25.87 0.37
C ASN A 195 -6.73 26.20 -0.71
N VAL A 196 -7.00 25.83 -1.98
CA VAL A 196 -6.12 26.19 -3.10
C VAL A 196 -6.19 27.68 -3.41
N ALA A 197 -7.38 28.28 -3.37
CA ALA A 197 -7.58 29.70 -3.64
C ALA A 197 -6.93 30.61 -2.60
N LEU A 198 -6.91 30.20 -1.32
CA LEU A 198 -6.19 30.91 -0.26
C LEU A 198 -4.68 30.83 -0.49
N GLY A 199 -4.16 29.63 -0.73
CA GLY A 199 -2.75 29.37 -0.98
C GLY A 199 -1.83 30.11 0.00
N ASP A 200 -0.81 30.78 -0.54
CA ASP A 200 0.15 31.56 0.24
C ASP A 200 -0.37 32.97 0.61
N TRP A 201 -1.38 33.47 -0.10
CA TRP A 201 -1.84 34.85 0.01
C TRP A 201 -2.92 35.07 1.08
N GLY A 202 -3.60 34.00 1.50
CA GLY A 202 -4.59 34.04 2.57
C GLY A 202 -5.92 34.70 2.19
N GLU A 203 -6.74 34.94 3.20
CA GLU A 203 -8.16 35.28 3.03
C GLU A 203 -8.38 36.71 2.53
N GLU A 204 -7.59 37.68 2.99
CA GLU A 204 -7.74 39.09 2.60
C GLU A 204 -7.58 39.27 1.08
N VAL A 205 -6.55 38.62 0.51
CA VAL A 205 -6.29 38.68 -0.94
C VAL A 205 -7.42 37.97 -1.70
N PHE A 206 -7.85 36.81 -1.23
CA PHE A 206 -8.99 36.10 -1.82
C PHE A 206 -10.27 36.97 -1.79
N ALA A 207 -10.60 37.58 -0.66
CA ALA A 207 -11.79 38.39 -0.49
C ALA A 207 -11.80 39.59 -1.44
N ARG A 208 -10.65 40.24 -1.65
CA ARG A 208 -10.52 41.33 -2.64
C ARG A 208 -10.80 40.86 -4.06
N ILE A 209 -10.24 39.71 -4.45
CA ILE A 209 -10.45 39.13 -5.79
C ILE A 209 -11.92 38.75 -5.98
N ALA A 210 -12.51 38.05 -5.00
CA ALA A 210 -13.90 37.61 -5.04
C ALA A 210 -14.87 38.79 -5.16
N LYS A 211 -14.68 39.86 -4.38
CA LYS A 211 -15.48 41.10 -4.49
C LYS A 211 -15.39 41.72 -5.88
N GLY A 212 -14.17 41.83 -6.44
CA GLY A 212 -13.98 42.36 -7.79
C GLY A 212 -14.64 41.53 -8.87
N TYR A 213 -14.59 40.20 -8.75
CA TYR A 213 -15.26 39.27 -9.67
C TYR A 213 -16.78 39.40 -9.60
N LEU A 214 -17.35 39.37 -8.38
CA LEU A 214 -18.80 39.49 -8.18
C LEU A 214 -19.33 40.85 -8.66
N ALA A 215 -18.65 41.95 -8.35
CA ALA A 215 -19.05 43.28 -8.82
C ALA A 215 -19.15 43.37 -10.35
N ARG A 216 -18.22 42.72 -11.08
CA ARG A 216 -18.28 42.66 -12.55
C ARG A 216 -19.44 41.78 -13.04
N ARG A 217 -19.65 40.61 -12.43
CA ARG A 217 -20.70 39.64 -12.81
C ARG A 217 -22.12 40.10 -12.47
N SER A 218 -22.29 40.94 -11.45
CA SER A 218 -23.59 41.50 -11.08
C SER A 218 -24.03 42.66 -11.97
N THR A 219 -23.17 43.13 -12.87
CA THR A 219 -23.45 44.24 -13.80
C THR A 219 -23.70 43.72 -15.24
N GLU A 220 -23.59 42.41 -15.45
CA GLU A 220 -23.99 41.69 -16.68
C GLU A 220 -25.36 41.03 -16.48
#